data_AF-A0A3D1HCR9-F1
#
_entry.id   AF-A0A3D1HCR9-F1
#
_cell.length_a   1.000
_cell.length_b   1.000
_cell.length_c   1.000
_cell.angle_alpha   90.00
_cell.angle_beta   90.00
_cell.angle_gamma   90.00
#
_symmetry.space_group_name_H-M   'P 1'
#
loop_
_entity.id
_entity.type
_entity.pdbx_description
1 polymer ?
#
loop_
_entity_poly.entity_id
_entity_poly.type
_entity_poly.pdbx_seq_one_letter_code
_entity_poly.pdbx_strand_id
1 'polypeptide(L)'
;MLYCIGRVIIRIIYHIKFSIKLIGKENIPKKGGIIIASNHVSNFDPPMVGITFKGVCTFMAKEELFQKNKLFTWVLKHLHAYPIKRGARDSSGIDKALDGLKKGWNFVIFPEGTRSKTGELGKPKSGVSMVAAQAGVPVAP
;
A
#
# COMPACT_ATOMS: atom_id res chain seq x y z
N MET A 1 15.61 -8.74 4.21
CA MET A 1 16.80 -8.33 3.42
C MET A 1 16.42 -7.81 2.04
N LEU A 2 15.79 -8.62 1.18
CA LEU A 2 15.43 -8.19 -0.19
C LEU A 2 14.47 -6.98 -0.23
N TYR A 3 13.45 -6.93 0.63
CA TYR A 3 12.56 -5.77 0.76
C TYR A 3 13.34 -4.47 1.04
N CYS A 4 14.31 -4.52 1.97
CA CYS A 4 15.13 -3.35 2.32
C CYS A 4 15.99 -2.89 1.13
N ILE A 5 16.62 -3.83 0.42
CA ILE A 5 17.46 -3.53 -0.75
C ILE A 5 16.59 -2.93 -1.87
N GLY A 6 15.48 -3.59 -2.21
CA GLY A 6 14.55 -3.11 -3.24
C GLY A 6 13.99 -1.72 -2.89
N ARG A 7 13.65 -1.49 -1.62
CA ARG A 7 13.21 -0.19 -1.13
C ARG A 7 14.27 0.90 -1.31
N VAL A 8 15.54 0.62 -1.01
CA VAL A 8 16.65 1.59 -1.22
C VAL A 8 16.83 1.90 -2.70
N ILE A 9 16.84 0.88 -3.56
CA ILE A 9 16.96 1.06 -5.02
C ILE A 9 15.81 1.91 -5.57
N ILE A 10 14.56 1.56 -5.23
CA ILE A 10 13.38 2.32 -5.64
C ILE A 10 13.46 3.75 -5.12
N ARG A 11 13.88 3.94 -3.86
CA ARG A 11 14.03 5.28 -3.28
C ARG A 11 15.01 6.15 -4.06
N ILE A 12 16.16 5.61 -4.44
CA ILE A 12 17.16 6.32 -5.27
C ILE A 12 16.54 6.71 -6.62
N ILE A 13 15.96 5.75 -7.34
CA ILE A 13 15.32 5.98 -8.64
C ILE A 13 14.27 7.09 -8.55
N TYR A 14 13.44 7.05 -7.52
CA TYR A 14 12.36 8.01 -7.33
C TYR A 14 12.84 9.41 -6.94
N HIS A 15 13.91 9.54 -6.15
CA HIS A 15 14.51 10.85 -5.86
C HIS A 15 15.21 11.47 -7.07
N ILE A 16 15.69 10.66 -8.02
CA ILE A 16 16.23 11.16 -9.30
C ILE A 16 15.08 11.61 -10.21
N LYS A 17 14.00 10.84 -10.26
CA LYS A 17 12.88 11.07 -11.19
C LYS A 17 11.90 12.15 -10.72
N PHE A 18 11.71 12.32 -9.42
CA PHE A 18 10.68 13.18 -8.84
C PHE A 18 11.25 14.10 -7.77
N SER A 19 10.71 15.31 -7.69
CA SER A 19 10.92 16.21 -6.55
C SER A 19 9.93 15.83 -5.43
N ILE A 20 10.41 15.07 -4.44
CA ILE A 20 9.58 14.54 -3.36
C ILE A 20 9.67 15.46 -2.14
N LYS A 21 8.53 16.02 -1.72
CA LYS A 21 8.38 16.77 -0.46
C LYS A 21 7.46 16.01 0.48
N LEU A 22 7.90 15.79 1.72
CA LEU A 22 7.10 15.19 2.79
C LEU A 22 6.65 16.28 3.76
N ILE A 23 5.34 16.40 3.95
CA ILE A 23 4.70 17.35 4.87
C ILE A 23 3.88 16.52 5.87
N GLY A 24 3.89 16.88 7.16
CA GLY A 24 3.11 16.16 8.18
C GLY A 24 3.72 14.83 8.62
N LYS A 25 5.02 14.61 8.41
CA LYS A 25 5.70 13.35 8.75
C LYS A 25 5.64 13.04 10.26
N GLU A 26 5.59 14.08 11.08
CA GLU A 26 5.43 14.07 12.52
C GLU A 26 4.09 13.48 12.98
N ASN A 27 3.06 13.49 12.11
CA ASN A 27 1.75 12.90 12.40
C ASN A 27 1.76 11.37 12.31
N ILE A 28 2.83 10.77 11.77
CA ILE A 28 2.93 9.33 11.60
C ILE A 28 3.28 8.67 12.94
N PRO A 29 2.46 7.74 13.45
CA PRO A 29 2.75 7.01 14.68
C PRO A 29 4.14 6.34 14.64
N LYS A 30 4.88 6.44 15.75
CA LYS A 30 6.26 5.93 15.83
C LYS A 30 6.33 4.42 16.10
N LYS A 31 5.24 3.81 16.56
CA LYS A 31 5.14 2.40 16.95
C LYS A 31 3.81 1.82 16.45
N GLY A 32 3.80 0.51 16.21
CA GLY A 32 2.64 -0.22 15.72
C GLY A 32 2.45 -0.09 14.20
N GLY A 33 1.57 -0.93 13.67
CA GLY A 33 1.13 -0.86 12.28
C GLY A 33 0.07 0.21 12.12
N ILE A 34 0.03 0.85 10.95
CA ILE A 34 -0.96 1.87 10.61
C ILE A 34 -1.62 1.56 9.27
N ILE A 35 -2.83 2.08 9.06
CA ILE A 35 -3.45 2.07 7.74
C ILE A 35 -3.08 3.36 7.03
N ILE A 36 -2.46 3.26 5.86
CA ILE A 36 -2.12 4.40 5.01
C ILE A 36 -3.17 4.45 3.90
N ALA A 37 -4.06 5.44 3.96
CA ALA A 37 -5.13 5.63 3.00
C ALA A 37 -4.76 6.75 2.03
N SER A 38 -4.36 6.40 0.81
CA SER A 38 -3.90 7.39 -0.18
C SER A 38 -4.83 7.41 -1.40
N ASN A 39 -4.99 8.55 -2.05
CA ASN A 39 -5.61 8.61 -3.37
C ASN A 39 -4.76 7.85 -4.40
N HIS A 40 -5.36 7.43 -5.51
CA HIS A 40 -4.64 6.68 -6.54
C HIS A 40 -4.80 7.34 -7.90
N VAL A 41 -3.73 7.91 -8.44
CA VAL A 41 -3.71 8.59 -9.73
C VAL A 41 -2.71 7.95 -10.71
N SER A 42 -1.72 7.21 -10.21
CA SER A 42 -0.65 6.65 -11.02
C SER A 42 -0.18 5.28 -10.55
N ASN A 43 0.45 4.52 -11.45
CA ASN A 43 1.18 3.30 -11.07
C ASN A 43 2.42 3.60 -10.19
N PHE A 44 2.84 4.86 -10.12
CA PHE A 44 3.95 5.30 -9.27
C PHE A 44 3.55 5.51 -7.80
N ASP A 45 2.25 5.52 -7.46
CA ASP A 45 1.80 5.81 -6.09
C ASP A 45 2.18 4.70 -5.10
N PRO A 46 1.97 3.39 -5.37
CA PRO A 46 2.30 2.35 -4.40
C PRO A 46 3.79 2.35 -4.02
N PRO A 47 4.75 2.40 -4.96
CA PRO A 47 6.15 2.49 -4.58
C PRO A 47 6.50 3.83 -3.90
N MET A 48 5.88 4.95 -4.29
CA MET A 48 6.04 6.25 -3.61
C MET A 48 5.67 6.17 -2.12
N VAL A 49 4.53 5.58 -1.80
CA VAL A 49 4.11 5.35 -0.41
C VAL A 49 5.09 4.39 0.29
N GLY A 50 5.47 3.29 -0.36
CA GLY A 50 6.36 2.29 0.22
C GLY A 50 7.75 2.83 0.61
N ILE A 51 8.30 3.79 -0.14
CA ILE A 51 9.62 4.37 0.16
C ILE A 51 9.58 5.48 1.23
N THR A 52 8.43 6.12 1.44
CA THR A 52 8.27 7.31 2.30
C THR A 52 7.94 6.96 3.75
N PHE A 53 7.15 5.91 4.00
CA PHE A 53 6.75 5.49 5.35
C PHE A 53 7.73 4.52 6.00
N LYS A 54 8.05 4.71 7.29
CA LYS A 54 8.93 3.77 8.02
C LYS A 54 8.26 2.41 8.21
N GLY A 55 9.06 1.34 8.26
CA GLY A 55 8.57 -0.02 8.44
C GLY A 55 8.25 -0.76 7.14
N VAL A 56 7.66 -1.95 7.28
CA VAL A 56 7.20 -2.78 6.17
C VAL A 56 5.82 -2.29 5.75
N CYS A 57 5.65 -1.99 4.47
CA CYS A 57 4.35 -1.64 3.89
C CYS A 57 3.83 -2.84 3.10
N THR A 58 2.58 -3.21 3.33
CA THR A 58 1.87 -4.23 2.57
C THR A 58 0.87 -3.58 1.63
N PHE A 59 0.60 -4.22 0.50
CA PHE A 59 -0.20 -3.63 -0.57
C PHE A 59 -1.24 -4.62 -1.09
N MET A 60 -2.45 -4.13 -1.34
CA MET A 60 -3.41 -4.84 -2.19
C MET A 60 -3.08 -4.57 -3.66
N ALA A 61 -2.88 -5.64 -4.43
CA ALA A 61 -2.65 -5.55 -5.86
C ALA A 61 -3.62 -6.48 -6.61
N LYS A 62 -4.01 -6.06 -7.81
CA LYS A 62 -4.85 -6.85 -8.72
C LYS A 62 -4.28 -8.25 -8.93
N GLU A 63 -5.11 -9.29 -8.83
CA GLU A 63 -4.67 -10.67 -9.03
C GLU A 63 -3.99 -10.87 -10.40
N GLU A 64 -4.47 -10.20 -11.44
CA GLU A 64 -3.94 -10.28 -12.80
C GLU A 64 -2.47 -9.80 -12.87
N LEU A 65 -2.04 -8.92 -11.95
CA LEU A 65 -0.64 -8.50 -11.87
C LEU A 65 0.28 -9.64 -11.44
N PHE A 66 -0.21 -10.59 -10.65
CA PHE A 66 0.54 -11.78 -10.24
C PHE A 66 0.57 -12.88 -11.32
N GLN A 67 -0.11 -12.67 -12.44
CA GLN A 67 -0.16 -13.60 -13.56
C GLN A 67 0.59 -13.09 -14.80
N LYS A 68 1.06 -11.83 -14.79
CA LYS A 68 1.74 -11.21 -15.95
C LYS A 68 3.02 -11.93 -16.35
N ASN A 69 3.95 -12.13 -15.42
CA ASN A 69 5.18 -12.90 -15.62
C ASN A 69 5.80 -13.30 -14.28
N LYS A 70 6.62 -14.36 -14.27
CA LYS A 70 7.21 -14.93 -13.06
C LYS A 70 8.07 -13.93 -12.28
N LEU A 71 8.83 -13.07 -12.97
CA LEU A 71 9.70 -12.07 -12.34
C LEU A 71 8.90 -11.00 -11.60
N PHE A 72 7.86 -10.45 -12.23
CA PHE A 72 7.02 -9.41 -11.66
C PHE A 72 6.20 -9.94 -10.49
N THR A 73 5.68 -11.17 -10.60
CA THR A 73 5.04 -11.88 -9.49
C THR A 73 5.98 -12.08 -8.32
N TRP A 74 7.23 -12.48 -8.61
CA TRP A 74 8.27 -12.61 -7.59
C TRP A 74 8.54 -11.28 -6.90
N VAL A 75 8.71 -10.18 -7.65
CA VAL A 75 8.90 -8.83 -7.09
C VAL A 75 7.73 -8.44 -6.19
N LEU A 76 6.49 -8.58 -6.67
CA LEU A 76 5.29 -8.21 -5.90
C LEU A 76 5.20 -8.96 -4.56
N LYS A 77 5.46 -10.27 -4.57
CA LYS A 77 5.46 -11.08 -3.34
C LYS A 77 6.53 -10.62 -2.34
N HIS A 78 7.71 -10.24 -2.82
CA HIS A 78 8.81 -9.75 -1.97
C HIS A 78 8.62 -8.29 -1.52
N LEU A 79 7.74 -7.54 -2.18
CA LEU A 79 7.25 -6.24 -1.74
C LEU A 79 6.03 -6.34 -0.81
N HIS A 80 5.73 -7.54 -0.31
CA HIS A 80 4.57 -7.81 0.56
C HIS A 80 3.23 -7.38 -0.04
N ALA A 81 3.11 -7.42 -1.37
CA ALA A 81 1.84 -7.26 -2.05
C ALA A 81 1.08 -8.60 -2.07
N TYR A 82 -0.24 -8.55 -1.92
CA TYR A 82 -1.10 -9.72 -2.05
C TYR A 82 -2.20 -9.49 -3.11
N PRO A 83 -2.57 -10.57 -3.84
CA PRO A 83 -3.58 -10.49 -4.87
C PRO A 83 -4.96 -10.23 -4.28
N ILE A 84 -5.77 -9.45 -4.99
CA ILE A 84 -7.19 -9.29 -4.72
C ILE A 84 -8.00 -9.37 -6.01
N LYS A 85 -9.10 -10.14 -5.96
CA LYS A 85 -10.10 -10.20 -7.04
C LYS A 85 -11.08 -9.04 -6.89
N ARG A 86 -11.20 -8.20 -7.92
CA ARG A 86 -12.21 -7.12 -7.92
C ARG A 86 -13.62 -7.70 -8.03
N GLY A 87 -14.55 -7.17 -7.25
CA GLY A 87 -15.97 -7.58 -7.30
C GLY A 87 -16.29 -8.87 -6.54
N ALA A 88 -15.28 -9.68 -6.21
CA ALA A 88 -15.45 -10.72 -5.22
C ALA A 88 -15.53 -10.09 -3.82
N ARG A 89 -16.41 -10.62 -2.98
CA ARG A 89 -16.47 -10.35 -1.53
C ARG A 89 -15.30 -11.09 -0.85
N ASP A 90 -14.10 -10.89 -1.36
CA ASP A 90 -12.92 -11.68 -1.03
C ASP A 90 -12.35 -11.17 0.30
N SER A 91 -12.73 -11.83 1.39
CA SER A 91 -12.26 -11.56 2.75
C SER A 91 -10.77 -11.81 2.91
N SER A 92 -10.15 -12.62 2.03
CA SER A 92 -8.76 -13.03 2.16
C SER A 92 -7.76 -11.85 2.10
N GLY A 93 -8.11 -10.77 1.40
CA GLY A 93 -7.31 -9.55 1.37
C GLY A 93 -7.37 -8.77 2.68
N ILE A 94 -8.53 -8.78 3.35
CA ILE A 94 -8.72 -8.16 4.66
C ILE A 94 -7.95 -8.95 5.72
N ASP A 95 -8.06 -10.28 5.71
CA ASP A 95 -7.36 -11.14 6.68
C ASP A 95 -5.84 -10.93 6.61
N LYS A 96 -5.27 -10.85 5.41
CA LYS A 96 -3.84 -10.54 5.22
C LYS A 96 -3.46 -9.14 5.72
N ALA A 97 -4.34 -8.15 5.54
CA ALA A 97 -4.13 -6.82 6.08
C ALA A 97 -4.09 -6.86 7.61
N LEU A 98 -5.05 -7.52 8.24
CA LEU A 98 -5.14 -7.68 9.69
C LEU A 98 -3.91 -8.41 10.25
N ASP A 99 -3.46 -9.48 9.61
CA ASP A 99 -2.26 -10.22 10.01
C ASP A 99 -0.98 -9.38 9.90
N GLY A 100 -0.87 -8.55 8.85
CA GLY A 100 0.22 -7.59 8.71
C GLY A 100 0.20 -6.53 9.81
N LEU A 101 -0.97 -5.94 10.07
CA LEU A 101 -1.16 -4.93 11.12
C LEU A 101 -0.83 -5.49 12.52
N LYS A 102 -1.23 -6.74 12.83
CA LYS A 102 -0.85 -7.45 14.07
C LYS A 102 0.66 -7.61 14.24
N LYS A 103 1.41 -7.74 13.14
CA LYS A 103 2.89 -7.80 13.12
C LYS A 103 3.55 -6.42 13.22
N GLY A 104 2.76 -5.35 13.32
CA GLY A 104 3.25 -3.98 13.32
C GLY A 104 3.65 -3.45 11.95
N TRP A 105 3.19 -4.09 10.86
CA TRP A 105 3.41 -3.61 9.49
C TRP A 105 2.34 -2.60 9.11
N ASN A 106 2.66 -1.72 8.15
CA ASN A 106 1.70 -0.77 7.61
C ASN A 106 0.89 -1.42 6.51
N PHE A 107 -0.40 -1.12 6.46
CA PHE A 107 -1.28 -1.53 5.38
C PHE A 107 -1.59 -0.34 4.48
N VAL A 108 -1.14 -0.39 3.23
CA VAL A 108 -1.42 0.65 2.23
C VAL A 108 -2.67 0.29 1.45
N ILE A 109 -3.64 1.21 1.45
CA ILE A 109 -4.90 1.06 0.75
C ILE A 109 -5.23 2.31 -0.05
N PHE A 110 -5.76 2.09 -1.25
CA PHE A 110 -6.27 3.12 -2.13
C PHE A 110 -7.80 3.09 -2.09
N PRO A 111 -8.48 3.98 -1.35
CA PRO A 111 -9.89 3.81 -0.97
C PRO A 111 -10.84 3.70 -2.16
N GLU A 112 -10.52 4.34 -3.28
CA GLU A 112 -11.28 4.29 -4.54
C GLU A 112 -11.25 2.89 -5.20
N GLY A 113 -10.23 2.09 -4.88
CA GLY A 113 -10.00 0.75 -5.43
C GLY A 113 -9.57 0.74 -6.90
N THR A 114 -9.39 1.92 -7.52
CA THR A 114 -8.89 2.10 -8.88
C THR A 114 -8.18 3.43 -9.01
N ARG A 115 -7.36 3.57 -10.06
CA ARG A 115 -6.73 4.85 -10.39
C ARG A 115 -7.76 5.81 -10.96
N SER A 116 -7.74 7.05 -10.49
CA SER A 116 -8.41 8.18 -11.12
C SER A 116 -7.79 8.45 -12.49
N LYS A 117 -8.64 8.69 -13.49
CA LYS A 117 -8.22 9.06 -14.85
C LYS A 117 -8.18 10.58 -15.04
N THR A 118 -8.90 11.32 -14.22
CA THR A 118 -9.02 12.79 -14.28
C THR A 118 -8.10 13.47 -13.28
N GLY A 119 -7.59 12.74 -12.28
CA GLY A 119 -6.82 13.29 -11.16
C GLY A 119 -7.71 13.72 -9.98
N GLU A 120 -9.02 13.72 -10.15
CA GLU A 120 -9.99 14.00 -9.08
C GLU A 120 -10.15 12.79 -8.16
N LEU A 121 -10.53 13.05 -6.91
CA LEU A 121 -10.84 12.00 -5.93
C LEU A 121 -12.13 11.28 -6.31
N GLY A 122 -12.04 9.97 -6.52
CA GLY A 122 -13.21 9.11 -6.68
C GLY A 122 -13.94 8.83 -5.36
N LYS A 123 -15.09 8.17 -5.47
CA LYS A 123 -15.87 7.74 -4.31
C LYS A 123 -15.11 6.67 -3.50
N PRO A 124 -14.81 6.89 -2.22
CA PRO A 124 -14.13 5.88 -1.40
C PRO A 124 -15.06 4.69 -1.13
N LYS A 125 -14.47 3.50 -1.03
CA LYS A 125 -15.15 2.26 -0.59
C LYS A 125 -14.95 2.04 0.91
N SER A 126 -15.78 1.19 1.50
CA SER A 126 -15.74 0.86 2.94
C SER A 126 -14.52 0.05 3.39
N GLY A 127 -13.61 -0.35 2.48
CA GLY A 127 -12.47 -1.19 2.82
C GLY A 127 -11.60 -0.62 3.94
N VAL A 128 -11.33 0.69 3.92
CA VAL A 128 -10.53 1.37 4.94
C VAL A 128 -11.22 1.29 6.30
N SER A 129 -12.49 1.67 6.36
CA SER A 129 -13.24 1.72 7.62
C SER A 129 -13.47 0.33 8.22
N MET A 130 -13.70 -0.69 7.39
CA MET A 130 -13.83 -2.07 7.86
C MET A 130 -12.52 -2.58 8.49
N VAL A 131 -11.38 -2.38 7.82
CA VAL A 131 -10.07 -2.82 8.36
C VAL A 131 -9.71 -2.03 9.61
N ALA A 132 -9.94 -0.71 9.61
CA ALA A 132 -9.67 0.15 10.78
C ALA A 132 -10.49 -0.27 12.00
N ALA A 133 -11.79 -0.52 11.83
CA ALA A 133 -12.67 -0.95 12.91
C ALA A 133 -12.28 -2.31 13.50
N GLN A 134 -11.80 -3.25 12.67
CA GLN A 134 -11.39 -4.58 13.13
C GLN A 134 -9.97 -4.60 13.72
N ALA A 135 -9.04 -3.84 13.16
CA ALA A 135 -7.65 -3.82 13.60
C ALA A 135 -7.41 -2.93 14.82
N GLY A 136 -8.25 -1.91 15.04
CA GLY A 136 -8.06 -0.94 16.13
C GLY A 136 -6.78 -0.10 15.98
N VAL A 137 -6.31 0.09 14.74
CA VAL A 137 -5.09 0.85 14.42
C VAL A 137 -5.44 2.23 13.84
N PRO A 138 -4.55 3.23 13.97
CA PRO A 138 -4.79 4.54 13.39
C PRO A 138 -4.73 4.51 11.86
N VAL A 139 -5.48 5.44 11.25
CA VAL A 139 -5.48 5.71 9.81
C VAL A 139 -4.71 7.00 9.56
N ALA A 140 -3.71 6.94 8.68
CA ALA A 140 -3.03 8.11 8.11
C ALA A 140 -3.61 8.37 6.70
N PRO A 141 -4.47 9.39 6.54
CA PRO A 141 -5.04 9.79 5.25
C PRO A 141 -4.06 10.60 4.38
#